data_AF-A0A9E2MF43-F1
#
_entry.id   AF-A0A9E2MF43-F1
#
_cell.length_a   1.000
_cell.length_b   1.000
_cell.length_c   1.000
_cell.angle_alpha   90.00
_cell.angle_beta   90.00
_cell.angle_gamma   90.00
#
_symmetry.space_group_name_H-M   'P 1'
#
loop_
_entity.id
_entity.type
_entity.pdbx_description
1 polymer ?
#
loop_
_entity_poly.entity_id
_entity_poly.type
_entity_poly.pdbx_seq_one_letter_code
_entity_poly.pdbx_strand_id
1 'polypeptide(L)'
;MHRFLLFFLFPLFLYAAELHLPVQSVSENGKSAAVKVDQIAEGVHGFIVRHFTEDHSAIIADAYVSKFDPSNGEATLALSEYTGLKQNSLPKGHWPVQPGDEAILAFGYSRALLIAPSEDIYHIISSQKISAESNGSTLTALP
;
A
#
# COMPACT_ATOMS: atom_id res chain seq x y z
N MET A 1 -26.68 -31.92 13.43
CA MET A 1 -26.77 -31.21 12.12
C MET A 1 -26.33 -29.73 12.18
N HIS A 2 -26.40 -29.05 13.32
CA HIS A 2 -25.92 -27.66 13.45
C HIS A 2 -24.39 -27.48 13.29
N ARG A 3 -23.58 -28.49 13.64
CA ARG A 3 -22.09 -28.40 13.56
C ARG A 3 -21.55 -28.30 12.13
N PHE A 4 -22.24 -28.87 11.15
CA PHE A 4 -21.84 -28.77 9.73
C PHE A 4 -22.25 -27.43 9.10
N LEU A 5 -23.29 -26.79 9.63
CA LEU A 5 -23.76 -25.49 9.15
C LEU A 5 -22.74 -24.36 9.43
N LEU A 6 -22.01 -24.45 10.55
CA LEU A 6 -20.97 -23.47 10.90
C LEU A 6 -19.74 -23.57 9.97
N PHE A 7 -19.40 -24.77 9.49
CA PHE A 7 -18.29 -24.99 8.56
C PHE A 7 -18.59 -24.43 7.15
N PHE A 8 -19.86 -24.42 6.75
CA PHE A 8 -20.29 -23.84 5.46
C PHE A 8 -20.41 -22.31 5.49
N LEU A 9 -20.52 -21.71 6.68
CA LEU A 9 -20.61 -20.25 6.86
C LEU A 9 -19.23 -19.56 6.86
N PHE A 10 -18.17 -20.28 7.24
CA PHE A 10 -16.80 -19.76 7.32
C PHE A 10 -16.25 -19.11 6.03
N PRO A 11 -16.45 -19.65 4.80
CA PRO A 11 -15.87 -19.04 3.60
C PRO A 11 -16.46 -17.67 3.22
N LEU A 12 -17.60 -17.27 3.78
CA LEU A 12 -18.21 -15.96 3.50
C LEU A 12 -17.43 -14.80 4.12
N PHE A 13 -16.64 -15.05 5.17
CA PHE A 13 -15.82 -14.02 5.82
C PHE A 13 -14.50 -13.71 5.08
N LEU A 14 -14.18 -14.45 4.02
CA LEU A 14 -12.92 -14.30 3.29
C LEU A 14 -12.99 -13.26 2.16
N TYR A 15 -14.13 -12.60 1.94
CA TYR A 15 -14.22 -11.48 1.01
C TYR A 15 -13.59 -10.23 1.62
N ALA A 16 -12.31 -10.03 1.36
CA ALA A 16 -11.67 -8.74 1.58
C ALA A 16 -12.18 -7.74 0.53
N ALA A 17 -12.64 -6.58 0.97
CA ALA A 17 -13.12 -5.53 0.09
C ALA A 17 -11.94 -4.70 -0.45
N GLU A 18 -11.83 -4.62 -1.77
CA GLU A 18 -10.97 -3.65 -2.46
C GLU A 18 -11.73 -2.31 -2.57
N LEU A 19 -10.99 -1.21 -2.46
CA LEU A 19 -11.56 0.13 -2.53
C LEU A 19 -11.20 0.77 -3.87
N HIS A 20 -12.22 1.02 -4.68
CA HIS A 20 -12.09 1.67 -5.99
C HIS A 20 -12.54 3.13 -5.87
N LEU A 21 -11.59 4.05 -5.97
CA LEU A 21 -11.84 5.47 -5.71
C LEU A 21 -11.32 6.34 -6.86
N PRO A 22 -12.09 7.30 -7.37
CA PRO A 22 -11.57 8.25 -8.35
C PRO A 22 -10.59 9.24 -7.69
N VAL A 23 -9.48 9.52 -8.37
CA VAL A 23 -8.53 10.58 -7.99
C VAL A 23 -9.18 11.94 -8.20
N GLN A 24 -9.27 12.74 -7.14
CA GLN A 24 -9.89 14.07 -7.19
C GLN A 24 -8.90 15.15 -7.64
N SER A 25 -7.69 15.10 -7.10
CA SER A 25 -6.66 16.09 -7.37
C SER A 25 -5.27 15.46 -7.28
N VAL A 26 -4.33 16.08 -7.97
CA VAL A 26 -2.92 15.69 -7.98
C VAL A 26 -2.09 16.93 -7.66
N SER A 27 -1.09 16.78 -6.80
CA SER A 27 -0.15 17.84 -6.47
C SER A 27 0.64 18.28 -7.71
N GLU A 28 1.05 19.55 -7.77
CA GLU A 28 1.86 20.11 -8.86
C GLU A 28 3.13 19.29 -9.15
N ASN A 29 3.68 18.64 -8.12
CA ASN A 29 4.89 17.81 -8.24
C ASN A 29 4.61 16.38 -8.74
N GLY A 30 3.35 15.98 -8.92
CA GLY A 30 2.95 14.63 -9.37
C GLY A 30 3.23 13.50 -8.38
N LYS A 31 3.70 13.79 -7.16
CA LYS A 31 4.08 12.81 -6.14
C LYS A 31 2.98 12.50 -5.12
N SER A 32 1.88 13.24 -5.17
CA SER A 32 0.78 13.07 -4.22
C SER A 32 -0.55 13.27 -4.92
N ALA A 33 -1.56 12.51 -4.50
CA ALA A 33 -2.93 12.59 -4.99
C ALA A 33 -3.91 12.59 -3.82
N ALA A 34 -5.10 13.15 -4.02
CA ALA A 34 -6.18 13.14 -3.04
C ALA A 34 -7.35 12.28 -3.53
N VAL A 35 -7.89 11.45 -2.64
CA VAL A 35 -9.09 10.61 -2.89
C VAL A 35 -10.11 10.80 -1.77
N LYS A 36 -11.39 10.70 -2.11
CA LYS A 36 -12.46 10.74 -1.10
C LYS A 36 -12.74 9.34 -0.58
N VAL A 37 -12.77 9.16 0.73
CA VAL A 37 -13.06 7.88 1.37
C VAL A 37 -13.63 8.09 2.77
N ASP A 38 -14.61 7.28 3.16
CA ASP A 38 -15.26 7.41 4.47
C ASP A 38 -14.30 7.05 5.62
N GLN A 39 -13.52 5.99 5.43
CA GLN A 39 -12.53 5.53 6.39
C GLN A 39 -11.43 4.74 5.67
N ILE A 40 -10.18 5.03 6.00
CA ILE A 40 -9.04 4.23 5.56
C ILE A 40 -7.91 4.35 6.58
N ALA A 41 -7.15 3.27 6.77
CA ALA A 41 -5.97 3.30 7.61
C ALA A 41 -4.78 3.91 6.86
N GLU A 42 -3.96 4.67 7.57
CA GLU A 42 -2.66 5.09 7.07
C GLU A 42 -1.75 3.87 6.84
N GLY A 43 -0.96 3.91 5.77
CA GLY A 43 -0.13 2.78 5.35
C GLY A 43 -0.86 1.73 4.51
N VAL A 44 -2.13 1.93 4.16
CA VAL A 44 -2.79 1.09 3.15
C VAL A 44 -2.14 1.32 1.80
N HIS A 45 -1.67 0.23 1.17
CA HIS A 45 -1.10 0.22 -0.16
C HIS A 45 -2.17 -0.01 -1.25
N GLY A 46 -1.82 0.39 -2.46
CA GLY A 46 -2.63 0.19 -3.65
C GLY A 46 -1.93 0.70 -4.90
N PHE A 47 -2.71 0.86 -5.96
CA PHE A 47 -2.23 1.25 -7.29
C PHE A 47 -3.11 2.35 -7.88
N ILE A 48 -2.52 3.18 -8.73
CA ILE A 48 -3.26 4.04 -9.63
C ILE A 48 -3.39 3.36 -10.98
N VAL A 49 -4.62 3.22 -11.46
CA VAL A 49 -5.00 2.60 -12.72
C VAL A 49 -5.58 3.66 -13.64
N ARG A 50 -5.08 3.70 -14.87
CA ARG A 50 -5.67 4.48 -15.96
C ARG A 50 -6.45 3.57 -16.88
N HIS A 51 -7.71 3.90 -17.11
CA HIS A 51 -8.54 3.30 -18.15
C HIS A 51 -8.39 4.11 -19.43
N PHE A 52 -7.83 3.50 -20.48
CA PHE A 52 -7.71 4.14 -21.81
C PHE A 52 -8.97 3.93 -22.65
N THR A 53 -9.62 2.77 -22.46
CA THR A 53 -10.93 2.41 -23.01
C THR A 53 -11.66 1.54 -21.98
N GLU A 54 -12.89 1.13 -22.25
CA GLU A 54 -13.68 0.26 -21.37
C GLU A 54 -12.96 -1.07 -21.04
N ASP A 55 -12.24 -1.64 -22.01
CA ASP A 55 -11.57 -2.95 -21.87
C ASP A 55 -10.05 -2.86 -21.67
N HIS A 56 -9.46 -1.66 -21.73
CA HIS A 56 -8.00 -1.50 -21.69
C HIS A 56 -7.59 -0.53 -20.59
N SER A 57 -6.89 -1.06 -19.60
CA SER A 57 -6.35 -0.31 -18.47
C SER A 57 -4.90 -0.68 -18.17
N ALA A 58 -4.20 0.21 -17.47
CA ALA A 58 -2.84 -0.06 -17.00
C ALA A 58 -2.61 0.56 -15.62
N ILE A 59 -1.79 -0.13 -14.82
CA ILE A 59 -1.22 0.45 -13.60
C ILE A 59 -0.16 1.47 -14.01
N ILE A 60 -0.30 2.71 -13.54
CA ILE A 60 0.59 3.81 -13.90
C ILE A 60 1.46 4.28 -12.72
N ALA A 61 1.04 4.02 -11.48
CA ALA A 61 1.80 4.36 -10.28
C ALA A 61 1.44 3.42 -9.11
N ASP A 62 2.41 3.22 -8.22
CA ASP A 62 2.16 2.72 -6.87
C ASP A 62 1.57 3.85 -6.03
N ALA A 63 0.63 3.51 -5.14
CA ALA A 63 0.04 4.44 -4.20
C ALA A 63 0.07 3.87 -2.78
N TYR A 64 0.32 4.71 -1.80
CA TYR A 64 0.06 4.37 -0.40
C TYR A 64 -0.58 5.54 0.33
N VAL A 65 -1.46 5.24 1.28
CA VAL A 65 -2.12 6.24 2.11
C VAL A 65 -1.10 6.82 3.08
N SER A 66 -0.70 8.06 2.81
CA SER A 66 0.25 8.79 3.64
C SER A 66 -0.41 9.49 4.82
N LYS A 67 -1.67 9.92 4.65
CA LYS A 67 -2.45 10.62 5.67
C LYS A 67 -3.94 10.49 5.38
N PHE A 68 -4.75 10.44 6.43
CA PHE A 68 -6.21 10.51 6.33
C PHE A 68 -6.75 11.68 7.18
N ASP A 69 -7.64 12.49 6.60
CA ASP A 69 -8.38 13.53 7.34
C ASP A 69 -9.85 13.09 7.51
N PRO A 70 -10.27 12.75 8.74
CA PRO A 70 -11.63 12.30 9.01
C PRO A 70 -12.66 13.44 8.95
N SER A 71 -12.24 14.71 8.94
CA SER A 71 -13.15 15.86 8.94
C SER A 71 -13.77 16.12 7.57
N ASN A 72 -13.01 15.85 6.51
CA ASN A 72 -13.42 16.02 5.11
C ASN A 72 -13.61 14.68 4.37
N GLY A 73 -13.22 13.56 5.00
CA GLY A 73 -13.26 12.22 4.38
C GLY A 73 -12.28 12.13 3.21
N GLU A 74 -11.09 12.70 3.36
CA GLU A 74 -10.08 12.77 2.31
C GLU A 74 -8.79 12.05 2.73
N ALA A 75 -8.29 11.20 1.86
CA ALA A 75 -7.00 10.55 2.02
C ALA A 75 -5.98 11.13 1.05
N THR A 76 -4.80 11.46 1.57
CA THR A 76 -3.64 11.84 0.78
C THR A 76 -2.82 10.58 0.44
N LEU A 77 -2.75 10.29 -0.85
CA LEU A 77 -1.94 9.22 -1.40
C LEU A 77 -0.56 9.76 -1.76
N ALA A 78 0.48 9.04 -1.37
CA ALA A 78 1.83 9.27 -1.87
C ALA A 78 2.09 8.30 -3.03
N LEU A 79 2.65 8.82 -4.11
CA LEU A 79 2.79 8.14 -5.40
C LEU A 79 4.24 7.79 -5.67
N SER A 80 4.47 6.61 -6.24
CA SER A 80 5.79 6.17 -6.72
C SER A 80 5.70 5.44 -8.05
N GLU A 81 6.82 5.32 -8.76
CA GLU A 81 6.89 4.57 -10.02
C GLU A 81 6.55 3.10 -9.78
N TYR A 82 5.60 2.57 -10.57
CA TYR A 82 5.26 1.15 -10.53
C TYR A 82 6.34 0.32 -11.20
N THR A 83 6.96 -0.59 -10.44
CA THR A 83 8.06 -1.46 -10.95
C THR A 83 7.73 -2.95 -10.97
N GLY A 84 6.51 -3.35 -10.57
CA GLY A 84 6.13 -4.75 -10.39
C GLY A 84 6.08 -5.60 -11.67
N LEU A 85 5.88 -4.99 -12.84
CA LEU A 85 5.78 -5.70 -14.14
C LEU A 85 6.93 -5.36 -15.11
N LYS A 86 8.10 -4.98 -14.59
CA LYS A 86 9.23 -4.53 -15.42
C LYS A 86 9.74 -5.66 -16.33
N GLN A 87 9.50 -5.54 -17.63
CA GLN A 87 10.06 -6.38 -18.69
C GLN A 87 10.64 -5.52 -19.82
N ASN A 88 11.82 -5.89 -20.33
CA ASN A 88 12.48 -5.21 -21.45
C ASN A 88 11.65 -5.18 -22.74
N SER A 89 10.78 -6.16 -22.94
CA SER A 89 9.90 -6.28 -24.11
C SER A 89 8.58 -5.51 -23.96
N LEU A 90 8.26 -5.00 -22.77
CA LEU A 90 7.05 -4.21 -22.57
C LEU A 90 7.36 -2.73 -22.79
N PRO A 91 6.51 -2.00 -23.55
CA PRO A 91 6.67 -0.56 -23.69
C PRO A 91 6.50 0.12 -22.33
N LYS A 92 7.32 1.14 -22.07
CA LYS A 92 7.16 2.00 -20.90
C LYS A 92 6.24 3.16 -21.25
N GLY A 93 5.06 3.19 -20.66
CA GLY A 93 4.21 4.38 -20.73
C GLY A 93 4.65 5.43 -19.72
N HIS A 94 4.86 6.67 -20.16
CA HIS A 94 5.06 7.82 -19.28
C HIS A 94 3.74 8.56 -19.14
N TRP A 95 2.82 7.97 -18.38
CA TRP A 95 1.51 8.56 -18.10
C TRP A 95 1.52 9.18 -16.69
N PRO A 96 1.55 10.51 -16.56
CA PRO A 96 1.43 11.14 -15.24
C PRO A 96 0.03 10.94 -14.69
N VAL A 97 -0.10 10.72 -13.38
CA VAL A 97 -1.40 10.60 -12.70
C VAL A 97 -2.20 11.91 -12.86
N GLN A 98 -3.49 11.80 -13.11
CA GLN A 98 -4.39 12.94 -13.31
C GLN A 98 -5.75 12.72 -12.60
N PRO A 99 -6.52 13.79 -12.35
CA PRO A 99 -7.88 13.67 -11.85
C PRO A 99 -8.74 12.76 -12.74
N GLY A 100 -9.51 11.87 -12.13
CA GLY A 100 -10.34 10.87 -12.82
C GLY A 100 -9.66 9.52 -13.07
N ASP A 101 -8.35 9.39 -12.84
CA ASP A 101 -7.72 8.07 -12.73
C ASP A 101 -8.28 7.31 -11.52
N GLU A 102 -8.21 5.99 -11.54
CA GLU A 102 -8.74 5.14 -10.49
C GLU A 102 -7.64 4.77 -9.48
N ALA A 103 -7.86 5.01 -8.20
CA ALA A 103 -7.07 4.46 -7.12
C ALA A 103 -7.72 3.16 -6.62
N ILE A 104 -7.01 2.05 -6.75
CA ILE A 104 -7.40 0.75 -6.21
C ILE A 104 -6.59 0.50 -4.95
N LEU A 105 -7.22 0.65 -3.79
CA LEU A 105 -6.60 0.55 -2.47
C LEU A 105 -7.03 -0.74 -1.76
N ALA A 106 -6.24 -1.15 -0.76
CA ALA A 106 -6.40 -2.41 -0.05
C ALA A 106 -6.24 -3.66 -0.94
N PHE A 107 -5.69 -3.49 -2.14
CA PHE A 107 -5.39 -4.58 -3.06
C PHE A 107 -4.27 -5.46 -2.49
N GLY A 108 -4.53 -6.75 -2.32
CA GLY A 108 -3.53 -7.73 -1.85
C GLY A 108 -3.43 -7.95 -0.34
N TYR A 109 -4.13 -7.17 0.49
CA TYR A 109 -4.25 -7.47 1.94
C TYR A 109 -5.05 -8.75 2.21
N SER A 110 -5.82 -9.23 1.23
CA SER A 110 -6.50 -10.52 1.24
C SER A 110 -5.56 -11.74 1.36
N ARG A 111 -4.24 -11.56 1.23
CA ARG A 111 -3.25 -12.65 1.18
C ARG A 111 -1.99 -12.41 2.04
N ALA A 112 -2.04 -11.50 3.01
CA ALA A 112 -0.94 -11.34 3.96
C ALA A 112 -1.00 -12.49 4.99
N LEU A 113 -0.23 -13.55 4.75
CA LEU A 113 0.06 -14.54 5.79
C LEU A 113 0.91 -13.84 6.86
N LEU A 114 0.44 -13.81 8.10
CA LEU A 114 1.23 -13.33 9.22
C LEU A 114 2.39 -14.31 9.43
N ILE A 115 3.54 -14.00 8.82
CA ILE A 115 4.79 -14.73 9.06
C ILE A 115 5.42 -14.08 10.28
N ALA A 116 5.04 -14.57 11.47
CA ALA A 116 5.79 -14.25 12.67
C ALA A 116 7.17 -14.95 12.58
N PRO A 117 8.27 -14.27 12.91
CA PRO A 117 9.56 -14.92 13.05
C PRO A 117 9.49 -16.01 14.12
N SER A 118 10.27 -17.09 13.97
CA SER A 118 10.47 -18.02 15.08
C SER A 118 11.20 -17.31 16.23
N GLU A 119 11.11 -17.85 17.44
CA GLU A 119 11.80 -17.31 18.63
C GLU A 119 13.29 -17.07 18.36
N ASP A 120 13.94 -18.02 17.69
CA ASP A 120 15.35 -17.92 17.30
C ASP A 120 15.64 -16.69 16.42
N ILE A 121 14.77 -16.42 15.43
CA ILE A 121 14.91 -15.28 14.52
C ILE A 121 14.58 -13.96 15.24
N TYR A 122 13.59 -13.96 16.14
CA TYR A 122 13.24 -12.79 16.94
C TYR A 122 14.44 -12.34 17.81
N HIS A 123 15.16 -13.27 18.44
CA HIS A 123 16.36 -12.96 19.22
C HIS A 123 17.51 -12.43 18.36
N ILE A 124 17.70 -12.94 17.15
CA ILE A 124 18.74 -12.44 16.23
C ILE A 124 18.43 -10.99 15.84
N ILE A 125 17.18 -10.69 15.44
CA ILE A 125 16.81 -9.34 14.97
C ILE A 125 16.84 -8.33 16.13
N SER A 126 16.33 -8.71 17.30
CA SER A 126 16.33 -7.83 18.48
C SER A 126 17.74 -7.57 19.01
N SER A 127 18.62 -8.57 19.05
CA SER A 127 20.02 -8.40 19.47
C SER A 127 20.86 -7.59 18.48
N GLN A 128 20.61 -7.71 17.16
CA GLN A 128 21.27 -6.86 16.17
C GLN A 128 20.85 -5.39 16.28
N LYS A 129 19.57 -5.11 16.57
CA LYS A 129 19.09 -3.75 16.82
C LYS A 129 19.78 -3.13 18.04
N ILE A 130 20.01 -3.91 19.10
CA ILE A 130 20.74 -3.48 20.30
C ILE A 130 22.23 -3.22 19.99
N SER A 131 22.85 -4.02 19.11
CA SER A 131 24.27 -3.85 18.72
C SER A 131 24.50 -2.65 17.77
N ALA A 132 23.52 -2.32 16.93
CA ALA A 132 23.57 -1.13 16.08
C ALA A 132 23.43 0.17 16.89
N GLU A 133 22.68 0.15 17.99
CA GLU A 133 22.51 1.32 18.87
C GLU A 133 23.70 1.50 19.83
N SER A 134 24.45 0.43 20.15
CA SER A 134 25.67 0.52 20.96
C SER A 134 26.90 1.06 20.22
N ASN A 135 26.93 1.06 18.89
CA ASN A 135 28.04 1.56 18.08
C ASN A 135 27.94 3.06 17.70
N GLY A 136 26.96 3.78 18.23
CA GLY A 136 26.70 5.20 17.95
C GLY A 136 27.17 6.20 19.02
N SER A 137 27.91 5.79 20.06
CA SER A 137 28.29 6.69 21.16
C SER A 137 29.75 6.53 21.58
N THR A 138 30.67 7.04 20.76
CA THR A 138 31.90 7.68 21.28
C THR A 138 32.52 8.60 20.21
N LEU A 139 32.03 9.84 20.14
CA LEU A 139 32.89 10.98 19.75
C LEU A 139 33.34 11.66 21.05
N THR A 140 34.30 11.04 21.73
CA THR A 140 35.10 11.71 22.76
C THR A 140 36.11 12.61 22.08
N ALA A 141 36.10 13.85 22.52
CA ALA A 141 37.03 14.91 22.20
C ALA A 141 38.49 14.59 22.58
N LEU A 142 39.38 15.43 22.02
CA LEU A 142 40.70 15.88 22.47
C LEU A 142 41.93 15.28 21.75
N PRO A 143 43.03 16.05 21.61
CA PRO A 143 43.27 17.44 22.04
C PRO A 143 42.99 18.52 20.99
#